data_AF-A0AAN6PRT5-F1
#
_entry.id   AF-A0AAN6PRT5-F1
#
_cell.length_a   1.000
_cell.length_b   1.000
_cell.length_c   1.000
_cell.angle_alpha   90.00
_cell.angle_beta   90.00
_cell.angle_gamma   90.00
#
_symmetry.space_group_name_H-M   'P 1'
#
loop_
_entity.id
_entity.type
_entity.pdbx_description
1 polymer ?
#
loop_
_entity_poly.entity_id
_entity_poly.type
_entity_poly.pdbx_seq_one_letter_code
_entity_poly.pdbx_strand_id
1 'polypeptide(L)'
;MADPYWDPANLLQITGLDDSLEPQCVGRSARGRTNARCRSTLSPSNAGPVLLKIRKLAAIPPTKLAQQDLEALAKACLCNEHAPQWPQVVQRWRPILANAAKQHDRVLAAPNGNGPADRVRTETFLLERRKCCDVLGLKHDLGDLSAKLSAHLRIQDEARIKAEAAQSAAEEELQALKGELEQAKWEMAQLKDDLDRANAEACQPPACECQFPGSELDELRNAEAPRLAEMLKLVEAAKNDRNDLKTRIIALEKDCFSIAACLDAERNKSKALEHTRIELEEQLSTAAQKLASPDALLDEERAKTRALEEAKANLKRRLSEATTEMERAQSLALDEKTRTAASKSVQAEYHRRLNDAYLERDRLLAEEKTKARNDLRQTTCHFEQRLREVNTEAQRLLHKENTRAKVLAEIRTQLKVRLCEVRAAASAEAQRARREIEAVDKKHKAAANQVERLQSDLRKAKTRQSALERDLSESRNTAKNVQSLNDKLTTTNTALNQQLTLLQQQVTALKAKRWRPRFRSFFHPQHPNRRRSPSR
;
A
#
# COMPACT_ATOMS: atom_id res chain seq x y z
N MET A 1 33.42 -11.59 -15.99
CA MET A 1 32.64 -10.51 -16.67
C MET A 1 32.35 -9.38 -15.68
N ALA A 2 31.63 -8.32 -16.06
CA ALA A 2 31.10 -7.37 -15.08
C ALA A 2 29.98 -8.04 -14.24
N ASP A 3 30.01 -7.88 -12.92
CA ASP A 3 28.98 -8.43 -12.03
C ASP A 3 27.62 -7.72 -12.29
N PRO A 4 26.48 -8.45 -12.28
CA PRO A 4 25.16 -7.86 -12.52
C PRO A 4 24.71 -6.99 -11.35
N TYR A 5 24.18 -5.80 -11.63
CA TYR A 5 23.65 -4.87 -10.63
C TYR A 5 22.37 -5.40 -9.94
N TRP A 6 21.63 -6.29 -10.61
CA TRP A 6 20.37 -6.87 -10.17
C TRP A 6 20.01 -8.08 -11.06
N ASP A 7 19.03 -8.89 -10.63
CA ASP A 7 18.49 -10.00 -11.42
C ASP A 7 17.12 -9.65 -12.06
N PRO A 8 17.09 -9.21 -13.33
CA PRO A 8 15.85 -9.00 -14.06
C PRO A 8 15.06 -10.28 -14.37
N ALA A 9 15.65 -11.48 -14.37
CA ALA A 9 14.94 -12.71 -14.68
C ALA A 9 13.97 -13.09 -13.56
N ASN A 10 14.46 -13.10 -12.32
CA ASN A 10 13.67 -13.37 -11.13
C ASN A 10 12.74 -12.19 -10.77
N LEU A 11 13.30 -10.97 -10.66
CA LEU A 11 12.55 -9.80 -10.19
C LEU A 11 11.34 -9.45 -11.09
N LEU A 12 11.49 -9.60 -12.41
CA LEU A 12 10.39 -9.34 -13.36
C LEU A 12 9.51 -10.58 -13.61
N GLN A 13 9.78 -11.70 -12.94
CA GLN A 13 9.11 -13.00 -13.08
C GLN A 13 9.11 -13.48 -14.54
N ILE A 14 10.29 -13.65 -15.14
CA ILE A 14 10.48 -14.14 -16.51
C ILE A 14 10.82 -15.63 -16.52
N THR A 15 11.71 -16.11 -15.66
CA THR A 15 11.92 -17.56 -15.44
C THR A 15 10.75 -18.22 -14.70
N GLY A 16 10.78 -19.55 -14.57
CA GLY A 16 9.88 -20.29 -13.70
C GLY A 16 10.18 -20.09 -12.21
N LEU A 17 9.29 -20.61 -11.35
CA LEU A 17 9.59 -20.82 -9.92
C LEU A 17 10.29 -22.17 -9.69
N ASP A 18 10.04 -23.14 -10.58
CA ASP A 18 10.45 -24.53 -10.44
C ASP A 18 11.85 -24.74 -11.08
N ASP A 19 12.87 -24.06 -10.53
CA ASP A 19 14.32 -24.07 -10.84
C ASP A 19 14.74 -23.98 -12.34
N SER A 20 13.78 -23.70 -13.22
CA SER A 20 13.93 -23.71 -14.67
C SER A 20 14.41 -22.34 -15.16
N LEU A 21 15.66 -22.31 -15.62
CA LEU A 21 16.30 -21.16 -16.28
C LEU A 21 15.66 -20.81 -17.64
N GLU A 22 14.66 -21.59 -18.09
CA GLU A 22 13.89 -21.31 -19.30
C GLU A 22 12.96 -20.10 -19.11
N PRO A 23 12.97 -19.12 -20.02
CA PRO A 23 12.06 -17.99 -19.93
C PRO A 23 10.63 -18.42 -20.30
N GLN A 24 9.70 -18.19 -19.37
CA GLN A 24 8.27 -18.46 -19.52
C GLN A 24 7.51 -17.18 -19.90
N CYS A 25 6.38 -17.33 -20.59
CA CYS A 25 5.52 -16.22 -20.99
C CYS A 25 5.07 -15.38 -19.78
N VAL A 26 5.20 -14.05 -19.86
CA VAL A 26 4.77 -13.11 -18.80
C VAL A 26 3.35 -12.57 -19.01
N GLY A 27 2.65 -13.08 -20.02
CA GLY A 27 1.23 -12.83 -20.25
C GLY A 27 0.36 -13.41 -19.14
N ARG A 28 -0.89 -12.95 -19.06
CA ARG A 28 -1.92 -13.52 -18.17
C ARG A 28 -3.15 -13.91 -18.97
N SER A 29 -3.71 -15.09 -18.68
CA SER A 29 -4.84 -15.60 -19.44
C SER A 29 -6.11 -14.79 -19.16
N ALA A 30 -6.60 -14.08 -20.17
CA ALA A 30 -7.85 -13.32 -20.11
C ALA A 30 -9.10 -14.21 -20.00
N ARG A 31 -8.98 -15.53 -20.26
CA ARG A 31 -10.10 -16.49 -20.21
C ARG A 31 -10.27 -17.16 -18.84
N GLY A 32 -9.33 -16.98 -17.91
CA GLY A 32 -9.39 -17.58 -16.56
C GLY A 32 -9.85 -16.58 -15.50
N ARG A 33 -10.82 -16.96 -14.65
CA ARG A 33 -11.29 -16.15 -13.51
C ARG A 33 -10.19 -15.78 -12.49
N THR A 34 -9.01 -16.40 -12.58
CA THR A 34 -7.91 -16.33 -11.60
C THR A 34 -6.77 -15.39 -12.00
N ASN A 35 -6.82 -14.71 -13.16
CA ASN A 35 -5.76 -13.81 -13.64
C ASN A 35 -4.36 -14.48 -13.64
N ALA A 36 -4.31 -15.78 -13.93
CA ALA A 36 -3.09 -16.60 -13.83
C ALA A 36 -2.06 -16.23 -14.92
N ARG A 37 -0.77 -16.34 -14.58
CA ARG A 37 0.34 -16.26 -15.55
C ARG A 37 0.21 -17.39 -16.58
N CYS A 38 0.52 -17.08 -17.84
CA CYS A 38 0.65 -18.08 -18.89
C CYS A 38 1.77 -19.07 -18.55
N ARG A 39 1.48 -20.38 -18.56
CA ARG A 39 2.44 -21.44 -18.23
C ARG A 39 3.34 -21.86 -19.40
N SER A 40 3.14 -21.30 -20.59
CA SER A 40 3.93 -21.63 -21.76
C SER A 40 5.37 -21.12 -21.64
N THR A 41 6.34 -22.03 -21.66
CA THR A 41 7.74 -21.69 -21.99
C THR A 41 7.77 -21.00 -23.36
N LEU A 42 8.67 -20.04 -23.54
CA LEU A 42 8.90 -19.43 -24.85
C LEU A 42 9.63 -20.44 -25.77
N SER A 43 9.37 -20.40 -27.08
CA SER A 43 10.07 -21.28 -28.03
C SER A 43 11.60 -21.07 -27.96
N PRO A 44 12.42 -22.10 -28.22
CA PRO A 44 13.88 -21.97 -28.17
C PRO A 44 14.43 -20.81 -29.02
N SER A 45 13.79 -20.54 -30.16
CA SER A 45 14.08 -19.40 -31.05
C SER A 45 13.93 -18.02 -30.39
N ASN A 46 13.02 -17.90 -29.41
CA ASN A 46 12.76 -16.67 -28.67
C ASN A 46 13.48 -16.64 -27.31
N ALA A 47 13.72 -17.81 -26.70
CA ALA A 47 14.36 -17.94 -25.40
C ALA A 47 15.79 -17.37 -25.36
N GLY A 48 16.63 -17.69 -26.36
CA GLY A 48 17.99 -17.16 -26.48
C GLY A 48 18.04 -15.62 -26.54
N PRO A 49 17.29 -14.97 -27.47
CA PRO A 49 17.16 -13.52 -27.51
C PRO A 49 16.63 -12.87 -26.23
N VAL A 50 15.71 -13.52 -25.51
CA VAL A 50 15.21 -13.05 -24.20
C VAL A 50 16.32 -13.10 -23.14
N LEU A 51 17.04 -14.22 -23.01
CA LEU A 51 18.16 -14.35 -22.07
C LEU A 51 19.29 -13.36 -22.38
N LEU A 52 19.56 -13.08 -23.65
CA LEU A 52 20.51 -12.04 -24.07
C LEU A 52 20.06 -10.63 -23.62
N LYS A 53 18.76 -10.31 -23.78
CA LYS A 53 18.18 -9.05 -23.29
C LYS A 53 18.28 -8.94 -21.77
N ILE A 54 17.86 -9.98 -21.03
CA ILE A 54 17.97 -10.06 -19.56
C ILE A 54 19.40 -9.76 -19.11
N ARG A 55 20.42 -10.40 -19.69
CA ARG A 55 21.84 -10.16 -19.36
C ARG A 55 22.27 -8.71 -19.63
N LYS A 56 21.82 -8.10 -20.73
CA LYS A 56 22.10 -6.68 -21.03
C LYS A 56 21.47 -5.73 -20.01
N LEU A 57 20.26 -6.03 -19.54
CA LEU A 57 19.54 -5.22 -18.55
C LEU A 57 20.11 -5.40 -17.13
N ALA A 58 20.62 -6.59 -16.79
CA ALA A 58 21.32 -6.85 -15.53
C ALA A 58 22.62 -6.03 -15.38
N ALA A 59 23.26 -5.71 -16.50
CA ALA A 59 24.43 -4.83 -16.58
C ALA A 59 24.09 -3.32 -16.55
N ILE A 60 22.81 -2.95 -16.46
CA ILE A 60 22.35 -1.55 -16.39
C ILE A 60 21.65 -1.35 -15.02
N PRO A 61 22.04 -0.34 -14.22
CA PRO A 61 21.34 -0.01 -12.97
C PRO A 61 19.84 0.22 -13.19
N PRO A 62 18.95 -0.24 -12.29
CA PRO A 62 17.50 -0.07 -12.46
C PRO A 62 17.04 1.38 -12.65
N THR A 63 17.80 2.35 -12.11
CA THR A 63 17.59 3.80 -12.28
C THR A 63 17.91 4.35 -13.68
N LYS A 64 18.71 3.63 -14.47
CA LYS A 64 19.16 4.05 -15.82
C LYS A 64 18.46 3.27 -16.95
N LEU A 65 17.51 2.40 -16.61
CA LEU A 65 16.83 1.52 -17.55
C LEU A 65 15.82 2.31 -18.41
N ALA A 66 15.96 2.29 -19.74
CA ALA A 66 15.05 3.05 -20.59
C ALA A 66 13.67 2.36 -20.70
N GLN A 67 12.61 3.17 -20.80
CA GLN A 67 11.26 2.68 -21.06
C GLN A 67 11.18 1.81 -22.34
N GLN A 68 11.97 2.14 -23.37
CA GLN A 68 12.05 1.38 -24.62
C GLN A 68 12.66 -0.02 -24.43
N ASP A 69 13.66 -0.17 -23.55
CA ASP A 69 14.26 -1.47 -23.24
C ASP A 69 13.26 -2.42 -22.59
N LEU A 70 12.43 -1.90 -21.69
CA LEU A 70 11.37 -2.64 -21.01
C LEU A 70 10.27 -3.08 -21.96
N GLU A 71 9.88 -2.23 -22.91
CA GLU A 71 8.95 -2.60 -23.97
C GLU A 71 9.55 -3.65 -24.91
N ALA A 72 10.83 -3.52 -25.25
CA ALA A 72 11.55 -4.46 -26.09
C ALA A 72 11.88 -5.79 -25.37
N LEU A 73 11.84 -5.83 -24.03
CA LEU A 73 11.85 -7.06 -23.23
C LEU A 73 10.45 -7.66 -23.15
N ALA A 74 9.43 -6.86 -22.78
CA ALA A 74 8.05 -7.32 -22.62
C ALA A 74 7.50 -7.95 -23.89
N LYS A 75 7.75 -7.34 -25.06
CA LYS A 75 7.37 -7.90 -26.38
C LYS A 75 8.05 -9.25 -26.66
N ALA A 76 9.29 -9.45 -26.19
CA ALA A 76 10.02 -10.70 -26.38
C ALA A 76 9.63 -11.79 -25.37
N CYS A 77 9.20 -11.41 -24.15
CA CYS A 77 8.77 -12.34 -23.10
C CYS A 77 7.31 -12.83 -23.22
N LEU A 78 6.68 -12.67 -24.39
CA LEU A 78 5.29 -13.05 -24.64
C LEU A 78 5.20 -14.08 -25.77
N CYS A 79 4.40 -15.13 -25.57
CA CYS A 79 4.00 -16.02 -26.66
C CYS A 79 2.95 -15.35 -27.57
N ASN A 80 2.79 -15.86 -28.79
CA ASN A 80 1.95 -15.25 -29.84
C ASN A 80 0.52 -14.90 -29.37
N GLU A 81 -0.12 -15.75 -28.58
CA GLU A 81 -1.46 -15.52 -28.01
C GLU A 81 -1.53 -14.29 -27.09
N HIS A 82 -0.44 -14.00 -26.39
CA HIS A 82 -0.36 -12.95 -25.36
C HIS A 82 0.42 -11.72 -25.84
N ALA A 83 0.97 -11.72 -27.06
CA ALA A 83 1.77 -10.63 -27.62
C ALA A 83 1.08 -9.24 -27.53
N PRO A 84 -0.26 -9.07 -27.69
CA PRO A 84 -0.92 -7.79 -27.48
C PRO A 84 -0.85 -7.24 -26.03
N GLN A 85 -0.47 -8.05 -25.04
CA GLN A 85 -0.44 -7.67 -23.62
C GLN A 85 0.84 -6.92 -23.20
N TRP A 86 1.76 -6.62 -24.12
CA TRP A 86 3.02 -5.96 -23.77
C TRP A 86 2.85 -4.61 -23.02
N PRO A 87 1.83 -3.76 -23.28
CA PRO A 87 1.65 -2.52 -22.51
C PRO A 87 1.32 -2.81 -21.04
N GLN A 88 0.45 -3.79 -20.78
CA GLN A 88 0.05 -4.19 -19.42
C GLN A 88 1.20 -4.90 -18.68
N VAL A 89 2.05 -5.66 -19.38
CA VAL A 89 3.28 -6.22 -18.81
C VAL A 89 4.19 -5.10 -18.30
N VAL A 90 4.50 -4.11 -19.15
CA VAL A 90 5.36 -2.99 -18.79
C VAL A 90 4.76 -2.14 -17.67
N GLN A 91 3.44 -1.91 -17.69
CA GLN A 91 2.73 -1.21 -16.61
C GLN A 91 2.87 -1.91 -15.25
N ARG A 92 2.87 -3.25 -15.21
CA ARG A 92 3.11 -4.03 -13.99
C ARG A 92 4.58 -4.06 -13.57
N TRP A 93 5.52 -4.00 -14.52
CA TRP A 93 6.96 -3.96 -14.22
C TRP A 93 7.45 -2.61 -13.71
N ARG A 94 6.88 -1.48 -14.17
CA ARG A 94 7.25 -0.12 -13.68
C ARG A 94 7.31 0.01 -12.14
N PRO A 95 6.30 -0.38 -11.33
CA PRO A 95 6.38 -0.29 -9.88
C PRO A 95 7.40 -1.25 -9.25
N ILE A 96 7.61 -2.44 -9.84
CA ILE A 96 8.62 -3.40 -9.41
C ILE A 96 10.02 -2.79 -9.58
N LEU A 97 10.28 -2.18 -10.74
CA LEU A 97 11.53 -1.49 -11.05
C LEU A 97 11.74 -0.23 -10.22
N ALA A 98 10.69 0.55 -9.96
CA ALA A 98 10.76 1.70 -9.06
C ALA A 98 11.13 1.29 -7.62
N ASN A 99 10.79 0.06 -7.19
CA ASN A 99 11.22 -0.49 -5.91
C ASN A 99 12.64 -1.04 -5.96
N ALA A 100 13.04 -1.74 -7.04
CA ALA A 100 14.43 -2.19 -7.22
C ALA A 100 15.42 -1.02 -7.34
N ALA A 101 15.04 0.06 -8.03
CA ALA A 101 15.76 1.33 -8.06
C ALA A 101 15.92 1.90 -6.64
N LYS A 102 14.83 2.03 -5.86
CA LYS A 102 14.91 2.47 -4.46
C LYS A 102 15.76 1.55 -3.57
N GLN A 103 15.83 0.25 -3.84
CA GLN A 103 16.68 -0.69 -3.10
C GLN A 103 18.16 -0.51 -3.47
N HIS A 104 18.48 -0.49 -4.77
CA HIS A 104 19.79 -0.19 -5.32
C HIS A 104 20.32 1.16 -4.80
N ASP A 105 19.48 2.20 -4.86
CA ASP A 105 19.84 3.54 -4.41
C ASP A 105 19.97 3.63 -2.89
N ARG A 106 19.23 2.83 -2.10
CA ARG A 106 19.47 2.69 -0.66
C ARG A 106 20.82 2.02 -0.35
N VAL A 107 21.22 1.02 -1.14
CA VAL A 107 22.52 0.35 -0.99
C VAL A 107 23.67 1.30 -1.35
N LEU A 108 23.51 2.14 -2.39
CA LEU A 108 24.53 3.13 -2.78
C LEU A 108 24.54 4.40 -1.92
N ALA A 109 23.38 4.89 -1.49
CA ALA A 109 23.24 6.16 -0.76
C ALA A 109 23.26 5.99 0.77
N ALA A 110 23.62 4.82 1.29
CA ALA A 110 23.90 4.59 2.71
C ALA A 110 25.39 4.89 3.00
N PRO A 111 25.79 6.14 3.32
CA PRO A 111 27.19 6.58 3.17
C PRO A 111 28.11 5.94 4.23
N ASN A 112 27.52 5.59 5.37
CA ASN A 112 28.06 4.74 6.45
C ASN A 112 26.90 3.96 7.12
N GLY A 113 25.88 3.57 6.34
CA GLY A 113 24.50 3.43 6.85
C GLY A 113 23.98 2.02 7.18
N ASN A 114 24.50 0.95 6.57
CA ASN A 114 24.20 -0.42 7.00
C ASN A 114 25.29 -0.88 7.98
N GLY A 115 24.88 -1.40 9.14
CA GLY A 115 25.78 -1.72 10.24
C GLY A 115 26.86 -2.77 9.90
N PRO A 116 27.91 -2.89 10.73
CA PRO A 116 29.06 -3.74 10.44
C PRO A 116 28.69 -5.19 10.13
N ALA A 117 27.59 -5.71 10.69
CA ALA A 117 27.07 -7.05 10.40
C ALA A 117 26.85 -7.30 8.89
N ASP A 118 26.30 -6.35 8.12
CA ASP A 118 25.96 -6.56 6.70
C ASP A 118 27.19 -6.40 5.78
N ARG A 119 28.09 -5.46 6.09
CA ARG A 119 29.41 -5.39 5.42
C ARG A 119 30.21 -6.65 5.69
N VAL A 120 30.33 -7.05 6.96
CA VAL A 120 30.99 -8.30 7.35
C VAL A 120 30.35 -9.49 6.65
N ARG A 121 29.01 -9.58 6.54
CA ARG A 121 28.35 -10.70 5.83
C ARG A 121 28.66 -10.73 4.34
N THR A 122 28.77 -9.56 3.71
CA THR A 122 29.11 -9.45 2.27
C THR A 122 30.60 -9.73 2.05
N GLU A 123 31.46 -9.22 2.92
CA GLU A 123 32.91 -9.42 2.87
C GLU A 123 33.31 -10.86 3.24
N THR A 124 32.68 -11.51 4.23
CA THR A 124 32.89 -12.93 4.53
C THR A 124 32.39 -13.80 3.38
N PHE A 125 31.22 -13.52 2.81
CA PHE A 125 30.74 -14.25 1.64
C PHE A 125 31.67 -14.09 0.43
N LEU A 126 32.21 -12.89 0.18
CA LEU A 126 33.20 -12.67 -0.89
C LEU A 126 34.57 -13.30 -0.58
N LEU A 127 34.97 -13.36 0.69
CA LEU A 127 36.20 -14.01 1.15
C LEU A 127 36.11 -15.54 1.08
N GLU A 128 34.98 -16.12 1.47
CA GLU A 128 34.67 -17.54 1.30
C GLU A 128 34.53 -17.89 -0.19
N ARG A 129 33.83 -17.07 -0.99
CA ARG A 129 33.77 -17.21 -2.46
C ARG A 129 35.18 -17.19 -3.06
N ARG A 130 36.08 -16.33 -2.58
CA ARG A 130 37.49 -16.30 -2.99
C ARG A 130 38.22 -17.58 -2.57
N LYS A 131 38.17 -17.98 -1.30
CA LYS A 131 38.76 -19.24 -0.81
C LYS A 131 38.30 -20.46 -1.61
N CYS A 132 37.01 -20.57 -1.93
CA CYS A 132 36.48 -21.64 -2.77
C CYS A 132 37.00 -21.57 -4.22
N CYS A 133 37.13 -20.38 -4.80
CA CYS A 133 37.79 -20.22 -6.10
C CYS A 133 39.27 -20.60 -6.04
N ASP A 134 39.99 -20.22 -4.98
CA ASP A 134 41.42 -20.50 -4.81
C ASP A 134 41.68 -22.01 -4.66
N VAL A 135 40.89 -22.70 -3.83
CA VAL A 135 40.92 -24.18 -3.65
C VAL A 135 40.59 -24.91 -4.96
N LEU A 136 39.72 -24.35 -5.80
CA LEU A 136 39.34 -24.93 -7.10
C LEU A 136 40.21 -24.41 -8.27
N GLY A 137 41.23 -23.57 -8.02
CA GLY A 137 42.13 -23.02 -9.04
C GLY A 137 41.49 -22.04 -10.04
N LEU A 138 40.40 -21.37 -9.68
CA LEU A 138 39.53 -20.62 -10.61
C LEU A 138 39.80 -19.11 -10.65
N LYS A 139 40.11 -18.62 -11.85
CA LYS A 139 40.23 -17.18 -12.17
C LYS A 139 38.85 -16.49 -12.26
N HIS A 140 38.19 -16.36 -11.12
CA HIS A 140 37.06 -15.44 -10.81
C HIS A 140 35.77 -15.47 -11.66
N ASP A 141 35.69 -16.13 -12.82
CA ASP A 141 34.45 -16.19 -13.61
C ASP A 141 33.42 -17.20 -13.06
N LEU A 142 32.25 -16.68 -12.68
CA LEU A 142 31.22 -17.40 -11.90
C LEU A 142 30.54 -18.56 -12.63
N GLY A 143 30.54 -18.56 -13.97
CA GLY A 143 29.87 -19.60 -14.77
C GLY A 143 30.50 -20.99 -14.63
N ASP A 144 31.80 -21.05 -14.32
CA ASP A 144 32.58 -22.29 -14.21
C ASP A 144 32.47 -22.95 -12.82
N LEU A 145 32.15 -22.17 -11.79
CA LEU A 145 32.27 -22.58 -10.39
C LEU A 145 31.36 -23.76 -10.05
N SER A 146 30.09 -23.74 -10.49
CA SER A 146 29.14 -24.83 -10.23
C SER A 146 29.56 -26.13 -10.93
N ALA A 147 29.88 -26.06 -12.23
CA ALA A 147 30.29 -27.22 -13.01
C ALA A 147 31.57 -27.87 -12.44
N LYS A 148 32.55 -27.05 -12.03
CA LYS A 148 33.81 -27.55 -11.48
C LYS A 148 33.71 -28.02 -10.03
N LEU A 149 32.83 -27.42 -9.21
CA LEU A 149 32.50 -27.97 -7.89
C LEU A 149 31.85 -29.36 -8.02
N SER A 150 30.88 -29.52 -8.93
CA SER A 150 30.26 -30.83 -9.21
C SER A 150 31.26 -31.85 -9.78
N ALA A 151 32.22 -31.42 -10.61
CA ALA A 151 33.30 -32.29 -11.08
C ALA A 151 34.26 -32.69 -9.94
N HIS A 152 34.64 -31.77 -9.05
CA HIS A 152 35.52 -32.05 -7.93
C HIS A 152 34.86 -32.96 -6.88
N LEU A 153 33.56 -32.80 -6.63
CA LEU A 153 32.79 -33.72 -5.78
C LEU A 153 32.74 -35.13 -6.39
N ARG A 154 32.50 -35.26 -7.71
CA ARG A 154 32.57 -36.56 -8.39
C ARG A 154 33.96 -37.21 -8.29
N ILE A 155 35.03 -36.45 -8.48
CA ILE A 155 36.41 -36.95 -8.32
C ILE A 155 36.65 -37.42 -6.87
N GLN A 156 36.09 -36.72 -5.87
CA GLN A 156 36.19 -37.10 -4.47
C GLN A 156 35.35 -38.34 -4.13
N ASP A 157 34.14 -38.48 -4.65
CA ASP A 157 33.32 -39.69 -4.51
C ASP A 157 33.97 -40.88 -5.23
N GLU A 158 34.50 -40.71 -6.45
CA GLU A 158 35.27 -41.75 -7.15
C GLU A 158 36.52 -42.16 -6.38
N ALA A 159 37.23 -41.22 -5.77
CA ALA A 159 38.38 -41.52 -4.93
C ALA A 159 37.97 -42.26 -3.64
N ARG A 160 36.83 -41.90 -3.04
CA ARG A 160 36.29 -42.60 -1.86
C ARG A 160 35.87 -44.03 -2.21
N ILE A 161 35.14 -44.22 -3.32
CA ILE A 161 34.74 -45.55 -3.81
C ILE A 161 35.96 -46.42 -4.14
N LYS A 162 37.03 -45.84 -4.72
CA LYS A 162 38.30 -46.55 -4.96
C LYS A 162 39.01 -46.93 -3.66
N ALA A 163 38.97 -46.08 -2.63
CA ALA A 163 39.52 -46.38 -1.31
C ALA A 163 38.70 -47.44 -0.55
N GLU A 164 37.37 -47.35 -0.59
CA GLU A 164 36.44 -48.34 -0.04
C GLU A 164 36.64 -49.72 -0.70
N ALA A 165 36.79 -49.77 -2.03
CA ALA A 165 37.08 -50.99 -2.76
C ALA A 165 38.48 -51.57 -2.45
N ALA A 166 39.51 -50.72 -2.35
CA ALA A 166 40.86 -51.16 -1.98
C ALA A 166 40.92 -51.69 -0.53
N GLN A 167 40.17 -51.08 0.39
CA GLN A 167 40.04 -51.60 1.75
C GLN A 167 39.31 -52.95 1.77
N SER A 168 38.21 -53.10 1.02
CA SER A 168 37.49 -54.39 0.91
C SER A 168 38.40 -55.50 0.37
N ALA A 169 39.20 -55.23 -0.67
CA ALA A 169 40.15 -56.20 -1.21
C ALA A 169 41.25 -56.59 -0.20
N ALA A 170 41.79 -55.62 0.55
CA ALA A 170 42.76 -55.90 1.61
C ALA A 170 42.14 -56.69 2.79
N GLU A 171 40.86 -56.47 3.10
CA GLU A 171 40.13 -57.25 4.11
C GLU A 171 39.83 -58.68 3.63
N GLU A 172 39.62 -58.90 2.34
CA GLU A 172 39.51 -60.24 1.72
C GLU A 172 40.86 -60.98 1.71
N GLU A 173 41.96 -60.34 1.30
CA GLU A 173 43.32 -60.92 1.37
C GLU A 173 43.69 -61.31 2.81
N LEU A 174 43.36 -60.47 3.80
CA LEU A 174 43.64 -60.73 5.21
C LEU A 174 42.73 -61.85 5.77
N GLN A 175 41.56 -62.09 5.20
CA GLN A 175 40.75 -63.29 5.50
C GLN A 175 41.33 -64.56 4.86
N ALA A 176 41.81 -64.49 3.61
CA ALA A 176 42.47 -65.61 2.94
C ALA A 176 43.73 -66.08 3.71
N LEU A 177 44.62 -65.14 4.04
CA LEU A 177 45.83 -65.41 4.84
C LEU A 177 45.53 -65.97 6.24
N LYS A 178 44.37 -65.63 6.84
CA LYS A 178 43.92 -66.26 8.09
C LYS A 178 43.47 -67.71 7.87
N GLY A 179 42.78 -67.99 6.76
CA GLY A 179 42.41 -69.36 6.39
C GLY A 179 43.64 -70.25 6.19
N GLU A 180 44.63 -69.77 5.42
CA GLU A 180 45.92 -70.43 5.21
C GLU A 180 46.68 -70.65 6.53
N LEU A 181 46.68 -69.67 7.44
CA LEU A 181 47.33 -69.79 8.74
C LEU A 181 46.67 -70.82 9.66
N GLU A 182 45.32 -70.90 9.70
CA GLU A 182 44.64 -71.94 10.48
C GLU A 182 44.81 -73.34 9.86
N GLN A 183 44.88 -73.45 8.52
CA GLN A 183 45.20 -74.71 7.86
C GLN A 183 46.65 -75.15 8.17
N ALA A 184 47.63 -74.26 8.07
CA ALA A 184 49.02 -74.57 8.39
C ALA A 184 49.22 -74.98 9.86
N LYS A 185 48.45 -74.40 10.81
CA LYS A 185 48.41 -74.86 12.21
C LYS A 185 47.85 -76.28 12.35
N TRP A 186 46.82 -76.62 11.58
CA TRP A 186 46.23 -77.96 11.59
C TRP A 186 47.18 -79.01 11.02
N GLU A 187 47.84 -78.71 9.91
CA GLU A 187 48.89 -79.56 9.32
C GLU A 187 50.08 -79.75 10.27
N MET A 188 50.53 -78.68 10.94
CA MET A 188 51.58 -78.76 11.97
C MET A 188 51.17 -79.57 13.21
N ALA A 189 49.88 -79.57 13.59
CA ALA A 189 49.37 -80.43 14.65
C ALA A 189 49.38 -81.91 14.23
N GLN A 190 48.94 -82.21 13.00
CA GLN A 190 48.95 -83.57 12.46
C GLN A 190 50.37 -84.14 12.35
N LEU A 191 51.32 -83.36 11.83
CA LEU A 191 52.74 -83.76 11.76
C LEU A 191 53.35 -84.04 13.14
N LYS A 192 52.90 -83.35 14.18
CA LYS A 192 53.32 -83.62 15.56
C LYS A 192 52.73 -84.94 16.07
N ASP A 193 51.43 -85.17 15.86
CA ASP A 193 50.76 -86.41 16.27
C ASP A 193 51.32 -87.65 15.52
N ASP A 194 51.89 -87.48 14.33
CA ASP A 194 52.62 -88.53 13.59
C ASP A 194 54.06 -88.73 14.12
N LEU A 195 54.77 -87.65 14.47
CA LEU A 195 56.12 -87.72 15.07
C LEU A 195 56.11 -88.39 16.47
N ASP A 196 55.15 -88.02 17.32
CA ASP A 196 54.97 -88.63 18.64
C ASP A 196 54.62 -90.13 18.54
N ARG A 197 54.01 -90.56 17.42
CA ARG A 197 53.74 -91.97 17.10
C ARG A 197 54.99 -92.73 16.67
N ALA A 198 55.78 -92.16 15.76
CA ALA A 198 57.04 -92.76 15.31
C ALA A 198 58.05 -92.95 16.46
N ASN A 199 58.12 -92.00 17.40
CA ASN A 199 58.95 -92.11 18.60
C ASN A 199 58.51 -93.25 19.55
N ALA A 200 57.23 -93.62 19.56
CA ALA A 200 56.73 -94.74 20.37
C ALA A 200 57.11 -96.11 19.78
N GLU A 201 57.29 -96.21 18.46
CA GLU A 201 57.63 -97.46 17.77
C GLU A 201 59.13 -97.81 17.85
N ALA A 202 60.00 -96.84 18.11
CA ALA A 202 61.46 -97.01 18.10
C ALA A 202 62.08 -97.72 19.33
N CYS A 203 61.29 -98.10 20.34
CA CYS A 203 61.79 -98.52 21.66
C CYS A 203 61.66 -100.03 21.95
N GLN A 204 62.27 -100.93 21.15
CA GLN A 204 62.39 -102.37 21.48
C GLN A 204 63.74 -103.05 21.12
N PRO A 205 64.42 -103.60 22.14
CA PRO A 205 65.50 -104.59 22.15
C PRO A 205 65.42 -106.01 21.55
N PRO A 206 66.25 -106.49 20.61
CA PRO A 206 66.49 -107.93 20.42
C PRO A 206 67.80 -108.43 21.08
N ALA A 207 67.96 -109.75 21.28
CA ALA A 207 69.12 -110.39 21.95
C ALA A 207 69.61 -111.68 21.25
N CYS A 208 70.90 -112.05 21.43
CA CYS A 208 71.47 -113.36 21.02
C CYS A 208 72.83 -113.69 21.70
N GLU A 209 73.42 -114.87 21.47
CA GLU A 209 74.49 -115.53 22.27
C GLU A 209 75.71 -116.06 21.46
N CYS A 210 76.82 -116.51 22.11
CA CYS A 210 77.61 -117.78 21.86
C CYS A 210 79.17 -117.83 22.09
N GLN A 211 79.61 -118.56 23.15
CA GLN A 211 80.64 -119.67 23.29
C GLN A 211 82.17 -119.62 22.86
N PHE A 212 82.93 -120.69 23.22
CA PHE A 212 84.42 -120.92 23.37
C PHE A 212 84.91 -122.27 22.70
N PRO A 213 86.16 -122.86 22.77
CA PRO A 213 87.46 -122.62 23.48
C PRO A 213 88.70 -122.50 22.50
N GLY A 214 89.98 -122.98 22.60
CA GLY A 214 90.86 -123.86 23.45
C GLY A 214 91.24 -125.23 22.79
N SER A 215 92.37 -125.96 22.95
CA SER A 215 93.78 -125.83 23.47
C SER A 215 94.60 -127.12 23.01
N GLU A 216 95.82 -127.62 23.39
CA GLU A 216 97.00 -127.35 24.28
C GLU A 216 98.20 -128.36 23.99
N LEU A 217 99.48 -128.08 24.42
CA LEU A 217 100.65 -129.02 24.68
C LEU A 217 101.26 -129.90 23.52
N ASP A 218 102.39 -130.67 23.60
CA ASP A 218 103.78 -130.55 24.16
C ASP A 218 104.70 -131.74 23.66
N GLU A 219 105.92 -131.91 24.20
CA GLU A 219 106.86 -133.08 24.23
C GLU A 219 108.05 -133.23 23.23
N LEU A 220 109.13 -133.86 23.73
CA LEU A 220 110.42 -134.24 23.09
C LEU A 220 110.56 -135.80 23.18
N ARG A 221 111.60 -136.56 22.77
CA ARG A 221 113.07 -136.38 22.59
C ARG A 221 113.65 -137.66 21.92
N ASN A 222 114.97 -137.69 21.65
CA ASN A 222 115.83 -138.87 21.36
C ASN A 222 116.08 -139.28 19.89
N ALA A 223 116.81 -138.45 19.14
CA ALA A 223 117.48 -138.83 17.88
C ALA A 223 118.81 -138.08 17.66
N GLU A 224 119.69 -138.07 18.66
CA GLU A 224 120.77 -137.06 18.74
C GLU A 224 122.00 -137.29 17.81
N ALA A 225 122.02 -138.38 17.04
CA ALA A 225 123.04 -138.62 16.00
C ALA A 225 122.73 -137.91 14.66
N PRO A 226 121.57 -138.10 13.99
CA PRO A 226 121.20 -137.29 12.83
C PRO A 226 121.08 -135.80 13.20
N ARG A 227 120.73 -135.48 14.45
CA ARG A 227 120.66 -134.12 15.01
C ARG A 227 121.91 -133.27 14.74
N LEU A 228 123.11 -133.84 14.54
CA LEU A 228 124.32 -133.05 14.26
C LEU A 228 124.46 -132.64 12.77
N ALA A 229 124.09 -133.50 11.83
CA ALA A 229 124.00 -133.14 10.41
C ALA A 229 122.78 -132.24 10.15
N GLU A 230 121.69 -132.50 10.87
CA GLU A 230 120.51 -131.65 10.94
C GLU A 230 120.82 -130.29 11.59
N MET A 231 121.66 -130.23 12.64
CA MET A 231 122.15 -128.97 13.22
C MET A 231 122.89 -128.11 12.21
N LEU A 232 123.69 -128.67 11.31
CA LEU A 232 124.33 -127.88 10.25
C LEU A 232 123.32 -127.34 9.24
N LYS A 233 122.30 -128.13 8.86
CA LYS A 233 121.17 -127.62 8.08
C LYS A 233 120.36 -126.56 8.84
N LEU A 234 120.17 -126.71 10.15
CA LEU A 234 119.49 -125.76 11.03
C LEU A 234 120.32 -124.49 11.27
N VAL A 235 121.66 -124.55 11.19
CA VAL A 235 122.53 -123.36 11.27
C VAL A 235 122.50 -122.58 9.95
N GLU A 236 122.53 -123.27 8.81
CA GLU A 236 122.38 -122.61 7.49
C GLU A 236 120.93 -122.09 7.31
N ALA A 237 119.92 -122.83 7.79
CA ALA A 237 118.54 -122.35 7.89
C ALA A 237 118.44 -121.14 8.83
N ALA A 238 118.91 -121.22 10.08
CA ALA A 238 118.88 -120.10 11.02
C ALA A 238 119.68 -118.87 10.54
N LYS A 239 120.65 -119.05 9.64
CA LYS A 239 121.37 -117.98 8.93
C LYS A 239 120.52 -117.36 7.82
N ASN A 240 119.72 -118.15 7.10
CA ASN A 240 118.70 -117.65 6.18
C ASN A 240 117.54 -116.99 6.94
N ASP A 241 116.99 -117.62 7.97
CA ASP A 241 115.99 -117.06 8.88
C ASP A 241 116.48 -115.74 9.49
N ARG A 242 117.77 -115.63 9.85
CA ARG A 242 118.39 -114.38 10.33
C ARG A 242 118.47 -113.29 9.24
N ASN A 243 118.62 -113.67 7.97
CA ASN A 243 118.59 -112.72 6.85
C ASN A 243 117.15 -112.31 6.50
N ASP A 244 116.20 -113.23 6.58
CA ASP A 244 114.76 -112.97 6.41
C ASP A 244 114.20 -112.14 7.57
N LEU A 245 114.64 -112.41 8.81
CA LEU A 245 114.35 -111.58 9.98
C LEU A 245 114.97 -110.19 9.86
N LYS A 246 116.20 -110.05 9.34
CA LYS A 246 116.76 -108.73 9.01
C LYS A 246 115.93 -108.00 7.95
N THR A 247 115.51 -108.70 6.91
CA THR A 247 114.69 -108.13 5.83
C THR A 247 113.30 -107.73 6.35
N ARG A 248 112.71 -108.53 7.23
CA ARG A 248 111.47 -108.22 7.97
C ARG A 248 111.65 -107.05 8.94
N ILE A 249 112.78 -106.93 9.64
CA ILE A 249 113.07 -105.78 10.51
C ILE A 249 113.14 -104.51 9.68
N ILE A 250 113.87 -104.51 8.56
CA ILE A 250 113.94 -103.34 7.66
C ILE A 250 112.56 -102.99 7.06
N ALA A 251 111.74 -103.99 6.75
CA ALA A 251 110.35 -103.78 6.32
C ALA A 251 109.50 -103.16 7.45
N LEU A 252 109.55 -103.71 8.66
CA LEU A 252 108.82 -103.22 9.82
C LEU A 252 109.29 -101.82 10.27
N GLU A 253 110.58 -101.50 10.17
CA GLU A 253 111.11 -100.15 10.41
C GLU A 253 110.53 -99.15 9.40
N LYS A 254 110.45 -99.54 8.12
CA LYS A 254 109.82 -98.73 7.06
C LYS A 254 108.31 -98.58 7.27
N ASP A 255 107.62 -99.64 7.68
CA ASP A 255 106.19 -99.62 7.98
C ASP A 255 105.89 -98.78 9.22
N CYS A 256 106.69 -98.88 10.29
CA CYS A 256 106.62 -98.01 11.46
C CYS A 256 106.87 -96.54 11.09
N PHE A 257 107.81 -96.24 10.20
CA PHE A 257 108.04 -94.87 9.70
C PHE A 257 106.84 -94.36 8.88
N SER A 258 106.24 -95.22 8.04
CA SER A 258 105.02 -94.92 7.29
C SER A 258 103.82 -94.64 8.22
N ILE A 259 103.64 -95.47 9.25
CA ILE A 259 102.60 -95.31 10.28
C ILE A 259 102.82 -94.02 11.08
N ALA A 260 104.06 -93.69 11.45
CA ALA A 260 104.38 -92.43 12.12
C ALA A 260 104.02 -91.21 11.26
N ALA A 261 104.38 -91.23 9.97
CA ALA A 261 104.01 -90.18 9.01
C ALA A 261 102.48 -90.05 8.85
N CYS A 262 101.74 -91.16 8.80
CA CYS A 262 100.28 -91.15 8.75
C CYS A 262 99.65 -90.60 10.04
N LEU A 263 100.20 -90.94 11.21
CA LEU A 263 99.74 -90.43 12.50
C LEU A 263 99.96 -88.91 12.63
N ASP A 264 101.11 -88.40 12.16
CA ASP A 264 101.35 -86.95 12.16
C ASP A 264 100.52 -86.20 11.11
N ALA A 265 100.20 -86.83 9.97
CA ALA A 265 99.23 -86.29 9.01
C ALA A 265 97.82 -86.18 9.62
N GLU A 266 97.30 -87.24 10.24
CA GLU A 266 95.98 -87.20 10.91
C GLU A 266 95.96 -86.29 12.15
N ARG A 267 97.07 -86.16 12.90
CA ARG A 267 97.20 -85.14 13.96
C ARG A 267 97.08 -83.72 13.42
N ASN A 268 97.70 -83.42 12.28
CA ASN A 268 97.63 -82.09 11.68
C ASN A 268 96.25 -81.80 11.07
N LYS A 269 95.60 -82.81 10.49
CA LYS A 269 94.20 -82.77 10.04
C LYS A 269 93.22 -82.57 11.22
N SER A 270 93.44 -83.23 12.35
CA SER A 270 92.67 -83.03 13.59
C SER A 270 92.80 -81.60 14.13
N LYS A 271 94.02 -81.02 14.15
CA LYS A 271 94.22 -79.60 14.50
C LYS A 271 93.49 -78.64 13.55
N ALA A 272 93.50 -78.91 12.25
CA ALA A 272 92.79 -78.11 11.27
C ALA A 272 91.26 -78.15 11.49
N LEU A 273 90.71 -79.33 11.78
CA LEU A 273 89.30 -79.50 12.12
C LEU A 273 88.92 -78.75 13.41
N GLU A 274 89.75 -78.83 14.45
CA GLU A 274 89.50 -78.10 15.71
C GLU A 274 89.54 -76.58 15.51
N HIS A 275 90.44 -76.06 14.67
CA HIS A 275 90.42 -74.65 14.26
C HIS A 275 89.12 -74.27 13.54
N THR A 276 88.64 -75.08 12.59
CA THR A 276 87.34 -74.82 11.94
C THR A 276 86.16 -74.94 12.89
N ARG A 277 86.25 -75.78 13.94
CA ARG A 277 85.21 -75.89 14.97
C ARG A 277 85.12 -74.61 15.80
N ILE A 278 86.27 -74.09 16.25
CA ILE A 278 86.36 -72.83 16.99
C ILE A 278 85.88 -71.65 16.14
N GLU A 279 86.26 -71.59 14.86
CA GLU A 279 85.80 -70.55 13.93
C GLU A 279 84.27 -70.59 13.75
N LEU A 280 83.69 -71.79 13.60
CA LEU A 280 82.23 -71.95 13.52
C LEU A 280 81.51 -71.62 14.84
N GLU A 281 82.08 -71.97 15.99
CA GLU A 281 81.56 -71.59 17.31
C GLU A 281 81.56 -70.06 17.50
N GLU A 282 82.62 -69.37 17.07
CA GLU A 282 82.71 -67.90 17.09
C GLU A 282 81.73 -67.25 16.10
N GLN A 283 81.59 -67.78 14.89
CA GLN A 283 80.60 -67.32 13.91
C GLN A 283 79.16 -67.52 14.42
N LEU A 284 78.85 -68.65 15.06
CA LEU A 284 77.52 -68.96 15.60
C LEU A 284 77.21 -68.07 16.82
N SER A 285 78.16 -67.86 17.73
CA SER A 285 78.06 -66.88 18.82
C SER A 285 77.84 -65.46 18.30
N THR A 286 78.59 -65.06 17.26
CA THR A 286 78.44 -63.75 16.60
C THR A 286 77.08 -63.61 15.90
N ALA A 287 76.54 -64.67 15.29
CA ALA A 287 75.22 -64.68 14.69
C ALA A 287 74.12 -64.57 15.76
N ALA A 288 74.24 -65.31 16.87
CA ALA A 288 73.34 -65.24 18.01
C ALA A 288 73.33 -63.86 18.71
N GLN A 289 74.45 -63.13 18.68
CA GLN A 289 74.52 -61.75 19.17
C GLN A 289 73.99 -60.70 18.16
N LYS A 290 74.08 -60.98 16.85
CA LYS A 290 73.58 -60.09 15.78
C LYS A 290 72.09 -60.24 15.52
N LEU A 291 71.53 -61.41 15.79
CA LEU A 291 70.09 -61.58 15.97
C LEU A 291 69.70 -60.84 17.25
N ALA A 292 69.17 -59.61 17.10
CA ALA A 292 68.58 -58.87 18.21
C ALA A 292 67.59 -59.79 18.95
N SER A 293 67.66 -59.82 20.29
CA SER A 293 66.95 -60.87 21.03
C SER A 293 65.46 -60.85 20.71
N PRO A 294 64.80 -62.02 20.59
CA PRO A 294 63.38 -62.08 20.28
C PRO A 294 62.55 -61.20 21.22
N ASP A 295 62.93 -61.14 22.50
CA ASP A 295 62.31 -60.29 23.52
C ASP A 295 62.35 -58.80 23.19
N ALA A 296 63.43 -58.29 22.59
CA ALA A 296 63.55 -56.87 22.24
C ALA A 296 62.56 -56.46 21.14
N LEU A 297 62.42 -57.29 20.09
CA LEU A 297 61.41 -57.09 19.04
C LEU A 297 59.99 -57.29 19.58
N LEU A 298 59.80 -58.26 20.47
CA LEU A 298 58.51 -58.57 21.08
C LEU A 298 58.06 -57.45 22.06
N ASP A 299 59.00 -56.80 22.76
CA ASP A 299 58.74 -55.61 23.57
C ASP A 299 58.53 -54.34 22.72
N GLU A 300 59.17 -54.21 21.55
CA GLU A 300 58.86 -53.15 20.58
C GLU A 300 57.42 -53.29 20.05
N GLU A 301 57.00 -54.50 19.67
CA GLU A 301 55.61 -54.77 19.26
C GLU A 301 54.61 -54.62 20.42
N ARG A 302 54.97 -55.00 21.65
CA ARG A 302 54.16 -54.68 22.85
C ARG A 302 54.07 -53.17 23.10
N ALA A 303 55.07 -52.37 22.72
CA ALA A 303 55.04 -50.91 22.82
C ALA A 303 54.12 -50.30 21.74
N LYS A 304 54.26 -50.74 20.48
CA LYS A 304 53.35 -50.36 19.37
C LYS A 304 51.90 -50.72 19.68
N THR A 305 51.66 -51.93 20.19
CA THR A 305 50.32 -52.41 20.57
C THR A 305 49.71 -51.55 21.69
N ARG A 306 50.51 -51.19 22.71
CA ARG A 306 50.06 -50.26 23.78
C ARG A 306 49.72 -48.88 23.22
N ALA A 307 50.58 -48.30 22.38
CA ALA A 307 50.32 -47.01 21.75
C ALA A 307 49.06 -47.03 20.85
N LEU A 308 48.79 -48.14 20.16
CA LEU A 308 47.58 -48.32 19.35
C LEU A 308 46.30 -48.43 20.21
N GLU A 309 46.32 -49.18 21.32
CA GLU A 309 45.18 -49.22 22.24
C GLU A 309 44.95 -47.88 22.95
N GLU A 310 46.01 -47.14 23.31
CA GLU A 310 45.89 -45.78 23.84
C GLU A 310 45.29 -44.81 22.81
N ALA A 311 45.74 -44.86 21.55
CA ALA A 311 45.18 -44.06 20.46
C ALA A 311 43.70 -44.40 20.21
N LYS A 312 43.35 -45.69 20.21
CA LYS A 312 41.99 -46.23 20.07
C LYS A 312 41.08 -45.83 21.24
N ALA A 313 41.59 -45.84 22.48
CA ALA A 313 40.87 -45.33 23.66
C ALA A 313 40.64 -43.82 23.58
N ASN A 314 41.64 -43.06 23.14
CA ASN A 314 41.56 -41.61 22.94
C ASN A 314 40.56 -41.24 21.83
N LEU A 315 40.55 -41.99 20.72
CA LEU A 315 39.55 -41.82 19.65
C LEU A 315 38.14 -42.17 20.12
N LYS A 316 37.94 -43.26 20.87
CA LYS A 316 36.65 -43.60 21.49
C LYS A 316 36.15 -42.48 22.42
N ARG A 317 37.03 -41.92 23.26
CA ARG A 317 36.70 -40.78 24.13
C ARG A 317 36.29 -39.55 23.34
N ARG A 318 37.05 -39.19 22.29
CA ARG A 318 36.69 -38.05 21.42
C ARG A 318 35.37 -38.26 20.68
N LEU A 319 35.05 -39.51 20.31
CA LEU A 319 33.77 -39.86 19.70
C LEU A 319 32.60 -39.67 20.68
N SER A 320 32.74 -40.12 21.94
CA SER A 320 31.69 -39.91 22.95
C SER A 320 31.54 -38.44 23.34
N GLU A 321 32.64 -37.69 23.46
CA GLU A 321 32.63 -36.24 23.66
C GLU A 321 31.84 -35.53 22.56
N ALA A 322 32.21 -35.73 21.29
CA ALA A 322 31.51 -35.16 20.14
C ALA A 322 30.03 -35.59 20.04
N THR A 323 29.70 -36.82 20.45
CA THR A 323 28.30 -37.30 20.49
C THR A 323 27.50 -36.50 21.53
N THR A 324 28.03 -36.31 22.75
CA THR A 324 27.34 -35.51 23.78
C THR A 324 27.27 -34.02 23.43
N GLU A 325 28.24 -33.48 22.68
CA GLU A 325 28.16 -32.11 22.15
C GLU A 325 27.08 -31.98 21.07
N MET A 326 26.94 -32.96 20.18
CA MET A 326 25.85 -33.03 19.21
C MET A 326 24.48 -33.12 19.88
N GLU A 327 24.33 -33.96 20.91
CA GLU A 327 23.08 -34.08 21.68
C GLU A 327 22.72 -32.77 22.38
N ARG A 328 23.69 -32.08 23.00
CA ARG A 328 23.51 -30.74 23.58
C ARG A 328 23.10 -29.71 22.52
N ALA A 329 23.74 -29.71 21.35
CA ALA A 329 23.41 -28.82 20.25
C ALA A 329 21.99 -29.07 19.70
N GLN A 330 21.58 -30.33 19.57
CA GLN A 330 20.21 -30.71 19.18
C GLN A 330 19.18 -30.25 20.22
N SER A 331 19.48 -30.40 21.52
CA SER A 331 18.62 -29.92 22.61
C SER A 331 18.46 -28.40 22.59
N LEU A 332 19.57 -27.65 22.43
CA LEU A 332 19.54 -26.19 22.32
C LEU A 332 18.77 -25.71 21.07
N ALA A 333 18.91 -26.40 19.94
CA ALA A 333 18.13 -26.10 18.74
C ALA A 333 16.63 -26.40 18.92
N LEU A 334 16.27 -27.40 19.73
CA LEU A 334 14.89 -27.69 20.15
C LEU A 334 14.33 -26.58 21.04
N ASP A 335 15.10 -26.11 22.03
CA ASP A 335 14.75 -24.98 22.89
C ASP A 335 14.60 -23.67 22.11
N GLU A 336 15.46 -23.40 21.13
CA GLU A 336 15.31 -22.22 20.27
C GLU A 336 14.08 -22.35 19.35
N LYS A 337 13.76 -23.56 18.88
CA LYS A 337 12.55 -23.85 18.11
C LYS A 337 11.27 -23.68 18.94
N THR A 338 11.26 -24.06 20.23
CA THR A 338 10.11 -23.80 21.12
C THR A 338 9.99 -22.33 21.50
N ARG A 339 11.11 -21.64 21.80
CA ARG A 339 11.12 -20.18 22.05
C ARG A 339 10.63 -19.37 20.85
N THR A 340 11.07 -19.70 19.63
CA THR A 340 10.60 -19.03 18.41
C THR A 340 9.14 -19.35 18.08
N ALA A 341 8.64 -20.55 18.42
CA ALA A 341 7.22 -20.86 18.34
C ALA A 341 6.39 -20.05 19.36
N ALA A 342 6.85 -19.94 20.62
CA ALA A 342 6.22 -19.13 21.65
C ALA A 342 6.20 -17.63 21.26
N SER A 343 7.31 -17.10 20.76
CA SER A 343 7.38 -15.72 20.23
C SER A 343 6.39 -15.48 19.10
N LYS A 344 6.24 -16.41 18.16
CA LYS A 344 5.23 -16.33 17.08
C LYS A 344 3.80 -16.40 17.63
N SER A 345 3.55 -17.17 18.69
CA SER A 345 2.25 -17.22 19.37
C SER A 345 1.89 -15.87 20.00
N VAL A 346 2.80 -15.26 20.77
CA VAL A 346 2.62 -13.93 21.36
C VAL A 346 2.42 -12.85 20.29
N GLN A 347 3.18 -12.92 19.18
CA GLN A 347 3.00 -12.00 18.05
C GLN A 347 1.63 -12.18 17.37
N ALA A 348 1.16 -13.41 17.20
CA ALA A 348 -0.17 -13.69 16.66
C ALA A 348 -1.29 -13.19 17.60
N GLU A 349 -1.11 -13.31 18.92
CA GLU A 349 -2.05 -12.77 19.89
C GLU A 349 -2.08 -11.23 19.88
N TYR A 350 -0.91 -10.58 19.80
CA TYR A 350 -0.81 -9.13 19.63
C TYR A 350 -1.56 -8.66 18.36
N HIS A 351 -1.39 -9.37 17.24
CA HIS A 351 -2.12 -9.06 16.01
C HIS A 351 -3.65 -9.28 16.13
N ARG A 352 -4.13 -10.26 16.92
CA ARG A 352 -5.56 -10.38 17.24
C ARG A 352 -6.04 -9.16 18.02
N ARG A 353 -5.43 -8.87 19.17
CA ARG A 353 -5.79 -7.72 20.03
C ARG A 353 -5.79 -6.39 19.26
N LEU A 354 -4.86 -6.21 18.32
CA LEU A 354 -4.81 -5.03 17.45
C LEU A 354 -5.99 -4.98 16.46
N ASN A 355 -6.35 -6.10 15.83
CA ASN A 355 -7.52 -6.20 14.95
C ASN A 355 -8.83 -6.00 15.73
N ASP A 356 -8.96 -6.59 16.92
CA ASP A 356 -10.12 -6.44 17.79
C ASP A 356 -10.31 -4.96 18.19
N ALA A 357 -9.22 -4.26 18.52
CA ALA A 357 -9.24 -2.82 18.79
C ALA A 357 -9.62 -1.96 17.57
N TYR A 358 -9.21 -2.35 16.34
CA TYR A 358 -9.68 -1.68 15.12
C TYR A 358 -11.16 -1.92 14.85
N LEU A 359 -11.65 -3.14 15.06
CA LEU A 359 -13.07 -3.48 14.90
C LEU A 359 -13.95 -2.72 15.90
N GLU A 360 -13.55 -2.63 17.16
CA GLU A 360 -14.30 -1.88 18.18
C GLU A 360 -14.25 -0.37 17.94
N ARG A 361 -13.11 0.19 17.46
CA ARG A 361 -13.06 1.60 17.01
C ARG A 361 -14.04 1.85 15.85
N ASP A 362 -14.05 0.97 14.85
CA ASP A 362 -14.88 1.15 13.66
C ASP A 362 -16.37 0.94 13.97
N ARG A 363 -16.68 0.10 14.97
CA ARG A 363 -18.00 0.00 15.60
C ARG A 363 -18.39 1.31 16.30
N LEU A 364 -17.55 1.85 17.19
CA LEU A 364 -17.84 3.09 17.90
C LEU A 364 -18.05 4.27 16.94
N LEU A 365 -17.26 4.35 15.85
CA LEU A 365 -17.47 5.32 14.78
C LEU A 365 -18.81 5.12 14.03
N ALA A 366 -19.32 3.89 13.93
CA ALA A 366 -20.65 3.63 13.37
C ALA A 366 -21.77 4.03 14.35
N GLU A 367 -21.60 3.76 15.64
CA GLU A 367 -22.54 4.17 16.70
C GLU A 367 -22.61 5.71 16.81
N GLU A 368 -21.47 6.41 16.83
CA GLU A 368 -21.42 7.88 16.77
C GLU A 368 -22.06 8.44 15.49
N LYS A 369 -21.76 7.86 14.33
CA LYS A 369 -22.33 8.29 13.03
C LYS A 369 -23.83 8.03 12.91
N THR A 370 -24.37 7.01 13.60
CA THR A 370 -25.83 6.78 13.67
C THR A 370 -26.50 7.72 14.65
N LYS A 371 -25.89 7.99 15.81
CA LYS A 371 -26.33 9.03 16.75
C LYS A 371 -26.38 10.41 16.07
N ALA A 372 -25.29 10.88 15.48
CA ALA A 372 -25.24 12.16 14.77
C ALA A 372 -26.25 12.27 13.62
N ARG A 373 -26.56 11.15 12.93
CA ARG A 373 -27.64 11.10 11.93
C ARG A 373 -29.04 11.23 12.54
N ASN A 374 -29.26 10.68 13.73
CA ASN A 374 -30.55 10.80 14.44
C ASN A 374 -30.71 12.22 15.00
N ASP A 375 -29.67 12.80 15.59
CA ASP A 375 -29.65 14.18 16.08
C ASP A 375 -29.90 15.18 14.92
N LEU A 376 -29.28 14.95 13.76
CA LEU A 376 -29.51 15.73 12.53
C LEU A 376 -30.95 15.55 11.99
N ARG A 377 -31.53 14.35 12.05
CA ARG A 377 -32.93 14.11 11.68
C ARG A 377 -33.90 14.81 12.63
N GLN A 378 -33.65 14.76 13.93
CA GLN A 378 -34.50 15.39 14.95
C GLN A 378 -34.47 16.92 14.82
N THR A 379 -33.29 17.52 14.63
CA THR A 379 -33.15 18.96 14.38
C THR A 379 -33.77 19.37 13.04
N THR A 380 -33.60 18.59 11.96
CA THR A 380 -34.26 18.83 10.66
C THR A 380 -35.79 18.81 10.82
N CYS A 381 -36.35 17.81 11.50
CA CYS A 381 -37.78 17.70 11.77
C CYS A 381 -38.31 18.90 12.58
N HIS A 382 -37.56 19.35 13.59
CA HIS A 382 -37.89 20.55 14.37
C HIS A 382 -37.87 21.84 13.52
N PHE A 383 -36.89 22.00 12.62
CA PHE A 383 -36.87 23.13 11.69
C PHE A 383 -38.01 23.07 10.66
N GLU A 384 -38.33 21.89 10.13
CA GLU A 384 -39.51 21.70 9.27
C GLU A 384 -40.81 22.06 10.00
N GLN A 385 -40.98 21.64 11.25
CA GLN A 385 -42.14 22.00 12.07
C GLN A 385 -42.23 23.53 12.23
N ARG A 386 -41.14 24.19 12.65
CA ARG A 386 -41.11 25.65 12.81
C ARG A 386 -41.37 26.40 11.49
N LEU A 387 -40.90 25.89 10.36
CA LEU A 387 -41.21 26.46 9.04
C LEU A 387 -42.68 26.31 8.67
N ARG A 388 -43.33 25.17 9.01
CA ARG A 388 -44.78 24.98 8.85
C ARG A 388 -45.56 25.94 9.74
N GLU A 389 -45.18 26.07 11.02
CA GLU A 389 -45.78 27.01 11.98
C GLU A 389 -45.73 28.45 11.47
N VAL A 390 -44.52 28.95 11.14
CA VAL A 390 -44.31 30.31 10.59
C VAL A 390 -45.07 30.52 9.28
N ASN A 391 -45.14 29.52 8.38
CA ASN A 391 -45.94 29.62 7.17
C ASN A 391 -47.45 29.74 7.48
N THR A 392 -47.99 28.97 8.44
CA THR A 392 -49.40 29.13 8.83
C THR A 392 -49.67 30.48 9.50
N GLU A 393 -48.72 31.03 10.25
CA GLU A 393 -48.84 32.38 10.81
C GLU A 393 -48.79 33.46 9.72
N ALA A 394 -47.86 33.37 8.78
CA ALA A 394 -47.79 34.25 7.61
C ALA A 394 -49.09 34.21 6.79
N GLN A 395 -49.68 33.03 6.58
CA GLN A 395 -50.98 32.90 5.92
C GLN A 395 -52.13 33.53 6.72
N ARG A 396 -52.15 33.39 8.06
CA ARG A 396 -53.13 34.07 8.93
C ARG A 396 -52.98 35.60 8.88
N LEU A 397 -51.75 36.11 8.85
CA LEU A 397 -51.47 37.54 8.72
C LEU A 397 -51.87 38.06 7.33
N LEU A 398 -51.52 37.35 6.26
CA LEU A 398 -51.95 37.66 4.89
C LEU A 398 -53.47 37.67 4.77
N HIS A 399 -54.18 36.75 5.43
CA HIS A 399 -55.64 36.75 5.48
C HIS A 399 -56.19 37.98 6.22
N LYS A 400 -55.60 38.37 7.37
CA LYS A 400 -55.98 39.58 8.12
C LYS A 400 -55.76 40.86 7.31
N GLU A 401 -54.66 40.97 6.56
CA GLU A 401 -54.43 42.13 5.69
C GLU A 401 -55.37 42.13 4.48
N ASN A 402 -55.69 40.97 3.91
CA ASN A 402 -56.68 40.88 2.83
C ASN A 402 -58.11 41.24 3.30
N THR A 403 -58.51 40.91 4.54
CA THR A 403 -59.80 41.35 5.09
C THR A 403 -59.79 42.84 5.43
N ARG A 404 -58.69 43.38 6.00
CA ARG A 404 -58.49 44.83 6.17
C ARG A 404 -58.59 45.59 4.84
N ALA A 405 -57.92 45.10 3.80
CA ALA A 405 -57.96 45.70 2.46
C ALA A 405 -59.37 45.69 1.85
N LYS A 406 -60.15 44.61 2.04
CA LYS A 406 -61.56 44.55 1.63
C LYS A 406 -62.42 45.58 2.37
N VAL A 407 -62.31 45.67 3.70
CA VAL A 407 -63.04 46.65 4.51
C VAL A 407 -62.68 48.09 4.12
N LEU A 408 -61.39 48.39 3.89
CA LEU A 408 -60.95 49.71 3.42
C LEU A 408 -61.46 50.02 2.01
N ALA A 409 -61.54 49.02 1.12
CA ALA A 409 -62.13 49.19 -0.21
C ALA A 409 -63.65 49.47 -0.12
N GLU A 410 -64.37 48.78 0.78
CA GLU A 410 -65.79 49.00 1.02
C GLU A 410 -66.05 50.40 1.60
N ILE A 411 -65.33 50.80 2.65
CA ILE A 411 -65.38 52.17 3.20
C ILE A 411 -65.10 53.20 2.10
N ARG A 412 -64.12 52.94 1.21
CA ARG A 412 -63.83 53.82 0.06
C ARG A 412 -64.96 53.88 -0.97
N THR A 413 -65.74 52.80 -1.17
CA THR A 413 -66.95 52.85 -2.01
C THR A 413 -68.11 53.58 -1.32
N GLN A 414 -68.37 53.31 -0.04
CA GLN A 414 -69.40 54.01 0.74
C GLN A 414 -69.12 55.53 0.80
N LEU A 415 -67.87 55.95 1.01
CA LEU A 415 -67.45 57.35 0.98
C LEU A 415 -67.59 57.98 -0.41
N LYS A 416 -67.33 57.24 -1.51
CA LYS A 416 -67.60 57.73 -2.87
C LYS A 416 -69.10 57.96 -3.10
N VAL A 417 -69.96 57.05 -2.65
CA VAL A 417 -71.42 57.20 -2.75
C VAL A 417 -71.88 58.42 -1.97
N ARG A 418 -71.49 58.56 -0.69
CA ARG A 418 -71.81 59.76 0.12
C ARG A 418 -71.30 61.07 -0.48
N LEU A 419 -70.11 61.09 -1.09
CA LEU A 419 -69.60 62.26 -1.80
C LEU A 419 -70.43 62.60 -3.05
N CYS A 420 -70.96 61.61 -3.76
CA CYS A 420 -71.90 61.83 -4.87
C CYS A 420 -73.26 62.33 -4.38
N GLU A 421 -73.79 61.78 -3.28
CA GLU A 421 -75.04 62.23 -2.63
C GLU A 421 -74.93 63.70 -2.17
N VAL A 422 -73.86 64.05 -1.44
CA VAL A 422 -73.61 65.43 -0.99
C VAL A 422 -73.43 66.39 -2.17
N ARG A 423 -72.73 65.98 -3.24
CA ARG A 423 -72.61 66.79 -4.47
C ARG A 423 -73.96 66.98 -5.18
N ALA A 424 -74.80 65.95 -5.24
CA ALA A 424 -76.12 66.03 -5.82
C ALA A 424 -77.05 66.94 -4.99
N ALA A 425 -77.02 66.82 -3.66
CA ALA A 425 -77.75 67.68 -2.75
C ALA A 425 -77.33 69.16 -2.87
N ALA A 426 -76.02 69.44 -2.80
CA ALA A 426 -75.49 70.80 -2.96
C ALA A 426 -75.77 71.38 -4.37
N SER A 427 -75.76 70.56 -5.41
CA SER A 427 -76.16 70.98 -6.76
C SER A 427 -77.66 71.31 -6.83
N ALA A 428 -78.52 70.51 -6.21
CA ALA A 428 -79.95 70.76 -6.15
C ALA A 428 -80.28 72.02 -5.32
N GLU A 429 -79.57 72.25 -4.22
CA GLU A 429 -79.68 73.46 -3.39
C GLU A 429 -79.21 74.71 -4.14
N ALA A 430 -78.06 74.64 -4.83
CA ALA A 430 -77.60 75.72 -5.70
C ALA A 430 -78.59 76.01 -6.86
N GLN A 431 -79.32 75.00 -7.36
CA GLN A 431 -80.40 75.20 -8.33
C GLN A 431 -81.65 75.86 -7.70
N ARG A 432 -82.00 75.55 -6.45
CA ARG A 432 -83.08 76.26 -5.72
C ARG A 432 -82.72 77.73 -5.53
N ALA A 433 -81.53 78.01 -5.00
CA ALA A 433 -81.03 79.37 -4.80
C ALA A 433 -81.01 80.19 -6.11
N ARG A 434 -80.59 79.59 -7.24
CA ARG A 434 -80.67 80.24 -8.56
C ARG A 434 -82.11 80.58 -8.96
N ARG A 435 -83.06 79.66 -8.79
CA ARG A 435 -84.49 79.91 -9.09
C ARG A 435 -85.10 80.98 -8.19
N GLU A 436 -84.69 81.04 -6.93
CA GLU A 436 -85.10 82.07 -5.98
C GLU A 436 -84.53 83.45 -6.37
N ILE A 437 -83.25 83.53 -6.74
CA ILE A 437 -82.61 84.75 -7.26
C ILE A 437 -83.31 85.21 -8.55
N GLU A 438 -83.61 84.31 -9.49
CA GLU A 438 -84.39 84.64 -10.69
C GLU A 438 -85.81 85.12 -10.38
N ALA A 439 -86.48 84.54 -9.39
CA ALA A 439 -87.81 84.98 -8.96
C ALA A 439 -87.77 86.36 -8.28
N VAL A 440 -86.71 86.66 -7.53
CA VAL A 440 -86.45 87.97 -6.92
C VAL A 440 -86.11 89.01 -7.99
N ASP A 441 -85.25 88.70 -8.96
CA ASP A 441 -84.95 89.56 -10.11
C ASP A 441 -86.21 89.86 -10.96
N LYS A 442 -87.04 88.85 -11.24
CA LYS A 442 -88.35 89.03 -11.91
C LYS A 442 -89.27 89.96 -11.11
N LYS A 443 -89.30 89.86 -9.77
CA LYS A 443 -90.03 90.80 -8.89
C LYS A 443 -89.44 92.21 -8.93
N HIS A 444 -88.12 92.37 -8.88
CA HIS A 444 -87.47 93.68 -8.99
C HIS A 444 -87.72 94.34 -10.35
N LYS A 445 -87.69 93.59 -11.46
CA LYS A 445 -88.02 94.09 -12.79
C LYS A 445 -89.49 94.51 -12.90
N ALA A 446 -90.42 93.72 -12.34
CA ALA A 446 -91.83 94.12 -12.26
C ALA A 446 -92.02 95.41 -11.44
N ALA A 447 -91.34 95.52 -10.28
CA ALA A 447 -91.39 96.72 -9.44
C ALA A 447 -90.75 97.94 -10.12
N ALA A 448 -89.62 97.78 -10.82
CA ALA A 448 -88.97 98.84 -11.59
C ALA A 448 -89.89 99.37 -12.70
N ASN A 449 -90.52 98.47 -13.47
CA ASN A 449 -91.50 98.82 -14.50
C ASN A 449 -92.73 99.53 -13.89
N GLN A 450 -93.13 99.18 -12.67
CA GLN A 450 -94.21 99.85 -11.95
C GLN A 450 -93.79 101.26 -11.47
N VAL A 451 -92.56 101.42 -10.97
CA VAL A 451 -91.98 102.73 -10.63
C VAL A 451 -91.87 103.61 -11.87
N GLU A 452 -91.46 103.08 -13.02
CA GLU A 452 -91.38 103.83 -14.28
C GLU A 452 -92.77 104.31 -14.75
N ARG A 453 -93.80 103.45 -14.67
CA ARG A 453 -95.20 103.85 -14.94
C ARG A 453 -95.65 104.98 -14.00
N LEU A 454 -95.41 104.84 -12.70
CA LEU A 454 -95.73 105.86 -11.70
C LEU A 454 -94.96 107.17 -11.94
N GLN A 455 -93.71 107.12 -12.39
CA GLN A 455 -92.95 108.31 -12.80
C GLN A 455 -93.54 108.94 -14.08
N SER A 456 -93.95 108.14 -15.07
CA SER A 456 -94.69 108.61 -16.25
C SER A 456 -95.95 109.38 -15.82
N ASP A 457 -96.73 108.80 -14.92
CA ASP A 457 -98.02 109.37 -14.52
C ASP A 457 -97.84 110.58 -13.60
N LEU A 458 -96.77 110.63 -12.79
CA LEU A 458 -96.34 111.82 -12.07
C LEU A 458 -95.89 112.95 -13.01
N ARG A 459 -95.21 112.64 -14.13
CA ARG A 459 -94.89 113.63 -15.18
C ARG A 459 -96.16 114.15 -15.87
N LYS A 460 -97.15 113.29 -16.15
CA LYS A 460 -98.48 113.68 -16.67
C LYS A 460 -99.25 114.55 -15.66
N ALA A 461 -99.17 114.23 -14.37
CA ALA A 461 -99.78 115.04 -13.31
C ALA A 461 -99.14 116.43 -13.21
N LYS A 462 -97.79 116.51 -13.22
CA LYS A 462 -97.07 117.79 -13.23
C LYS A 462 -97.38 118.64 -14.46
N THR A 463 -97.43 118.04 -15.67
CA THR A 463 -97.78 118.78 -16.89
C THR A 463 -99.24 119.27 -16.88
N ARG A 464 -100.18 118.54 -16.27
CA ARG A 464 -101.54 119.02 -15.99
C ARG A 464 -101.56 120.16 -14.97
N GLN A 465 -100.79 120.06 -13.88
CA GLN A 465 -100.64 121.14 -12.91
C GLN A 465 -100.13 122.43 -13.58
N SER A 466 -99.03 122.34 -14.35
CA SER A 466 -98.46 123.48 -15.09
C SER A 466 -99.29 123.94 -16.31
N ALA A 467 -100.41 123.27 -16.62
CA ALA A 467 -101.46 123.81 -17.48
C ALA A 467 -102.45 124.61 -16.64
N LEU A 468 -103.03 124.00 -15.59
CA LEU A 468 -103.97 124.66 -14.66
C LEU A 468 -103.39 125.93 -14.00
N GLU A 469 -102.09 125.97 -13.74
CA GLU A 469 -101.38 127.16 -13.23
C GLU A 469 -101.29 128.29 -14.27
N ARG A 470 -101.22 127.96 -15.57
CA ARG A 470 -101.34 128.95 -16.66
C ARG A 470 -102.78 129.40 -16.82
N ASP A 471 -103.74 128.48 -16.83
CA ASP A 471 -105.17 128.78 -16.91
C ASP A 471 -105.61 129.70 -15.75
N LEU A 472 -105.09 129.48 -14.53
CA LEU A 472 -105.28 130.36 -13.37
C LEU A 472 -104.58 131.72 -13.52
N SER A 473 -103.44 131.78 -14.18
CA SER A 473 -102.73 133.04 -14.45
C SER A 473 -103.49 133.88 -15.49
N GLU A 474 -103.94 133.25 -16.58
CA GLU A 474 -104.79 133.87 -17.60
C GLU A 474 -106.12 134.34 -16.98
N SER A 475 -106.80 133.48 -16.19
CA SER A 475 -108.03 133.84 -15.48
C SER A 475 -107.86 135.02 -14.51
N ARG A 476 -106.71 135.10 -13.81
CA ARG A 476 -106.35 136.26 -12.98
C ARG A 476 -106.08 137.53 -13.81
N ASN A 477 -105.49 137.40 -15.00
CA ASN A 477 -105.24 138.52 -15.89
C ASN A 477 -106.53 139.01 -16.57
N THR A 478 -107.45 138.12 -16.96
CA THR A 478 -108.79 138.51 -17.41
C THR A 478 -109.59 139.15 -16.29
N ALA A 479 -109.51 138.65 -15.05
CA ALA A 479 -110.15 139.28 -13.89
C ALA A 479 -109.61 140.70 -13.64
N LYS A 480 -108.29 140.92 -13.71
CA LYS A 480 -107.68 142.26 -13.64
C LYS A 480 -108.14 143.19 -14.78
N ASN A 481 -108.26 142.67 -16.00
CA ASN A 481 -108.75 143.45 -17.14
C ASN A 481 -110.23 143.83 -16.98
N VAL A 482 -111.07 142.90 -16.50
CA VAL A 482 -112.48 143.15 -16.16
C VAL A 482 -112.58 144.16 -15.02
N GLN A 483 -111.72 144.09 -14.02
CA GLN A 483 -111.69 145.07 -12.93
C GLN A 483 -111.26 146.45 -13.42
N SER A 484 -110.22 146.56 -14.23
CA SER A 484 -109.82 147.83 -14.88
C SER A 484 -110.92 148.41 -15.79
N LEU A 485 -111.69 147.56 -16.48
CA LEU A 485 -112.88 147.97 -17.23
C LEU A 485 -114.01 148.44 -16.32
N ASN A 486 -114.22 147.80 -15.16
CA ASN A 486 -115.18 148.20 -14.15
C ASN A 486 -114.79 149.53 -13.45
N ASP A 487 -113.51 149.78 -13.24
CA ASP A 487 -112.99 151.04 -12.70
C ASP A 487 -113.17 152.19 -13.72
N LYS A 488 -112.99 151.90 -15.02
CA LYS A 488 -113.34 152.83 -16.12
C LYS A 488 -114.86 153.04 -16.26
N LEU A 489 -115.67 152.00 -16.06
CA LEU A 489 -117.13 152.09 -16.06
C LEU A 489 -117.65 152.88 -14.86
N THR A 490 -117.10 152.71 -13.66
CA THR A 490 -117.50 153.46 -12.47
C THR A 490 -117.03 154.91 -12.51
N THR A 491 -115.85 155.21 -13.07
CA THR A 491 -115.41 156.61 -13.30
C THR A 491 -116.22 157.33 -14.38
N THR A 492 -116.58 156.64 -15.49
CA THR A 492 -117.51 157.23 -16.48
C THR A 492 -118.94 157.36 -15.94
N ASN A 493 -119.41 156.40 -15.13
CA ASN A 493 -120.74 156.46 -14.51
C ASN A 493 -120.82 157.53 -13.40
N THR A 494 -119.75 157.78 -12.63
CA THR A 494 -119.72 158.92 -11.68
C THR A 494 -119.68 160.26 -12.41
N ALA A 495 -118.92 160.40 -13.51
CA ALA A 495 -118.97 161.60 -14.36
C ALA A 495 -120.36 161.82 -14.98
N LEU A 496 -121.01 160.77 -15.48
CA LEU A 496 -122.39 160.82 -15.99
C LEU A 496 -123.41 161.15 -14.89
N ASN A 497 -123.25 160.62 -13.67
CA ASN A 497 -124.12 160.99 -12.54
C ASN A 497 -123.90 162.44 -12.07
N GLN A 498 -122.68 162.97 -12.14
CA GLN A 498 -122.41 164.38 -11.90
C GLN A 498 -123.09 165.27 -12.95
N GLN A 499 -123.00 164.91 -14.24
CA GLN A 499 -123.76 165.59 -15.31
C GLN A 499 -125.27 165.48 -15.11
N LEU A 500 -125.79 164.29 -14.73
CA LEU A 500 -127.21 164.08 -14.41
C LEU A 500 -127.66 164.92 -13.22
N THR A 501 -126.82 165.09 -12.18
CA THR A 501 -127.11 165.94 -11.03
C THR A 501 -127.18 167.42 -11.45
N LEU A 502 -126.24 167.86 -12.30
CA LEU A 502 -126.20 169.22 -12.85
C LEU A 502 -127.44 169.52 -13.73
N LEU A 503 -127.81 168.56 -14.59
CA LEU A 503 -129.04 168.59 -15.38
C LEU A 503 -130.30 168.54 -14.51
N GLN A 504 -130.31 167.77 -13.43
CA GLN A 504 -131.43 167.73 -12.48
C GLN A 504 -131.59 169.05 -11.73
N GLN A 505 -130.51 169.73 -11.36
CA GLN A 505 -130.54 171.07 -10.77
C GLN A 505 -131.06 172.14 -11.76
N GLN A 506 -130.66 172.07 -13.03
CA GLN A 506 -131.23 172.90 -14.09
C GLN A 506 -132.73 172.60 -14.29
N VAL A 507 -133.13 171.33 -14.21
CA VAL A 507 -134.52 170.89 -14.38
C VAL A 507 -135.41 171.21 -13.16
N THR A 508 -134.89 171.27 -11.94
CA THR A 508 -135.66 171.77 -10.77
C THR A 508 -135.85 173.28 -10.83
N ALA A 509 -134.86 174.05 -11.27
CA ALA A 509 -135.01 175.48 -11.53
C ALA A 509 -136.09 175.79 -12.58
N LEU A 510 -136.22 174.94 -13.61
CA LEU A 510 -137.20 175.13 -14.69
C LEU A 510 -138.61 174.55 -14.41
N LYS A 511 -138.79 173.69 -13.39
CA LYS A 511 -140.08 173.03 -13.09
C LYS A 511 -141.05 173.84 -12.21
N ALA A 512 -140.88 175.17 -12.16
CA ALA A 512 -141.86 176.10 -11.59
C ALA A 512 -143.12 176.31 -12.47
N LYS A 513 -143.19 175.70 -13.67
CA LYS A 513 -144.38 175.71 -14.55
C LYS A 513 -144.82 174.28 -14.89
N ARG A 514 -146.15 174.10 -15.02
CA ARG A 514 -146.82 172.80 -15.22
C ARG A 514 -146.44 172.13 -16.55
N TRP A 515 -146.60 170.81 -16.67
CA TRP A 515 -147.69 170.13 -17.41
C TRP A 515 -147.59 168.59 -17.22
N ARG A 516 -148.61 167.80 -17.65
CA ARG A 516 -148.77 166.34 -17.44
C ARG A 516 -148.80 165.58 -18.82
N PRO A 517 -149.30 164.32 -18.97
CA PRO A 517 -148.59 163.05 -18.67
C PRO A 517 -148.74 161.92 -19.76
N ARG A 518 -147.99 160.80 -19.64
CA ARG A 518 -148.36 159.36 -19.90
C ARG A 518 -147.09 158.48 -20.02
N PHE A 519 -146.88 157.41 -19.22
CA PHE A 519 -147.37 156.01 -19.31
C PHE A 519 -146.64 155.16 -20.39
N ARG A 520 -145.79 154.16 -20.02
CA ARG A 520 -146.07 152.71 -19.74
C ARG A 520 -145.93 151.80 -21.00
N SER A 521 -145.57 150.50 -20.99
CA SER A 521 -145.05 149.52 -19.97
C SER A 521 -144.67 148.15 -20.63
N PHE A 522 -144.34 147.10 -19.83
CA PHE A 522 -144.24 145.64 -20.14
C PHE A 522 -142.90 145.10 -20.74
N PHE A 523 -142.36 143.88 -20.49
CA PHE A 523 -142.56 142.70 -19.57
C PHE A 523 -141.13 142.16 -19.15
N HIS A 524 -140.79 141.19 -18.25
CA HIS A 524 -141.41 140.00 -17.58
C HIS A 524 -141.38 138.66 -18.40
N PRO A 525 -141.27 137.40 -17.84
CA PRO A 525 -140.97 136.93 -16.45
C PRO A 525 -140.09 135.61 -16.28
N GLN A 526 -139.94 135.11 -15.03
CA GLN A 526 -139.85 133.69 -14.52
C GLN A 526 -138.58 132.75 -14.62
N HIS A 527 -138.11 132.25 -13.44
CA HIS A 527 -138.03 130.84 -12.89
C HIS A 527 -137.79 129.56 -13.77
N PRO A 528 -137.53 128.33 -13.22
CA PRO A 528 -136.71 127.84 -12.06
C PRO A 528 -136.00 126.42 -12.22
N ASN A 529 -135.36 125.89 -11.14
CA ASN A 529 -135.31 124.47 -10.66
C ASN A 529 -134.39 123.32 -11.23
N ARG A 530 -133.67 122.65 -10.29
CA ARG A 530 -133.54 121.17 -9.97
C ARG A 530 -132.85 120.08 -10.87
N ARG A 531 -131.88 119.39 -10.22
CA ARG A 531 -131.76 117.91 -9.93
C ARG A 531 -131.01 116.87 -10.84
N ARG A 532 -130.07 116.16 -10.18
CA ARG A 532 -129.85 114.68 -10.03
C ARG A 532 -129.08 113.78 -11.04
N SER A 533 -127.95 113.25 -10.53
CA SER A 533 -127.63 111.79 -10.36
C SER A 533 -127.07 110.99 -11.60
N PRO A 534 -126.83 109.64 -11.55
CA PRO A 534 -125.46 109.13 -11.29
C PRO A 534 -125.02 107.87 -12.12
N SER A 535 -123.87 107.28 -11.74
CA SER A 535 -123.32 105.96 -12.18
C SER A 535 -122.84 105.89 -13.66
N ARG A 536 -121.92 105.00 -14.02
CA ARG A 536 -121.47 103.74 -13.38
C ARG A 536 -119.96 103.59 -13.32
#